data_AF-A0AAV8X4M9-F1
#
_entry.id   AF-A0AAV8X4M9-F1
#
_cell.length_a   1.000
_cell.length_b   1.000
_cell.length_c   1.000
_cell.angle_alpha   90.00
_cell.angle_beta   90.00
_cell.angle_gamma   90.00
#
_symmetry.space_group_name_H-M   'P 1'
#
loop_
_entity.id
_entity.type
_entity.pdbx_description
1 polymer ?
#
loop_
_entity_poly.entity_id
_entity_poly.type
_entity_poly.pdbx_seq_one_letter_code
_entity_poly.pdbx_strand_id
1 'polypeptide(L)'
;MSLCEPCQCENFYSTGNCAEGSGRCECRKEFTPPNCDKCSFGYYDYPNCKPCECYLNGTRNLQCSVYDGECTCLPNFGGKYCKECAPSFYNFPECTRKYAFFNRQFQD
;
A
#
# COMPACT_ATOMS: atom_id res chain seq x y z
N MET A 1 -3.45 -4.50 46.14
CA MET A 1 -4.50 -3.96 45.25
C MET A 1 -3.76 -3.16 44.19
N SER A 2 -3.67 -3.66 42.96
CA SER A 2 -3.02 -2.93 41.86
C SER A 2 -3.92 -1.76 41.49
N LEU A 3 -3.42 -0.54 41.63
CA LEU A 3 -4.12 0.65 41.14
C LEU A 3 -4.07 0.62 39.60
N CYS A 4 -5.14 1.06 38.94
CA CYS A 4 -5.15 1.19 37.49
C CYS A 4 -4.12 2.27 37.10
N GLU A 5 -3.10 1.89 36.34
CA GLU A 5 -2.11 2.83 35.81
C GLU A 5 -2.56 3.36 34.45
N PRO A 6 -2.33 4.65 34.16
CA PRO A 6 -2.64 5.21 32.85
C PRO A 6 -1.75 4.60 31.76
N CYS A 7 -2.32 4.42 30.56
CA CYS A 7 -1.58 3.94 29.40
C CYS A 7 -0.42 4.89 29.05
N GLN A 8 0.79 4.35 28.87
CA GLN A 8 1.95 5.10 28.39
C GLN A 8 2.14 4.88 26.89
N CYS A 9 1.31 5.56 26.09
CA CYS A 9 1.28 5.38 24.64
C CYS A 9 1.71 6.66 23.90
N GLU A 10 2.49 6.49 22.84
CA GLU A 10 2.85 7.60 21.95
C GLU A 10 1.69 7.92 21.01
N ASN A 11 1.07 9.08 21.18
CA ASN A 11 -0.12 9.50 20.42
C ASN A 11 0.12 9.63 18.91
N PHE A 12 1.37 9.67 18.46
CA PHE A 12 1.70 9.69 17.04
C PHE A 12 1.47 8.31 16.39
N TYR A 13 1.87 7.23 17.06
CA TYR A 13 1.76 5.85 16.56
C TYR A 13 0.47 5.14 17.01
N SER A 14 -0.14 5.61 18.09
CA SER A 14 -1.31 5.00 18.75
C SER A 14 -2.50 5.95 18.82
N THR A 15 -3.66 5.40 19.17
CA THR A 15 -4.88 6.17 19.49
C THR A 15 -4.80 6.86 20.86
N GLY A 16 -3.79 6.52 21.67
CA GLY A 16 -3.69 6.89 23.09
C GLY A 16 -4.38 5.90 24.04
N ASN A 17 -5.19 4.98 23.52
CA ASN A 17 -5.83 3.92 24.30
C ASN A 17 -4.91 2.69 24.41
N CYS A 18 -5.16 1.85 25.41
CA CYS A 18 -4.51 0.55 25.55
C CYS A 18 -5.50 -0.56 25.96
N ALA A 19 -5.20 -1.78 25.53
CA ALA A 19 -6.02 -2.95 25.80
C ALA A 19 -6.06 -3.28 27.30
N GLU A 20 -7.28 -3.52 27.81
CA GLU A 20 -7.53 -3.85 29.21
C GLU A 20 -6.72 -5.08 29.66
N GLY A 21 -6.10 -5.01 30.83
CA GLY A 21 -5.31 -6.08 31.42
C GLY A 21 -3.90 -6.30 30.85
N SER A 22 -3.60 -5.79 29.64
CA SER A 22 -2.26 -5.91 29.04
C SER A 22 -1.48 -4.60 28.97
N GLY A 23 -2.16 -3.45 28.99
CA GLY A 23 -1.53 -2.13 28.83
C GLY A 23 -1.00 -1.88 27.41
N ARG A 24 -1.30 -2.76 26.45
CA ARG A 24 -0.78 -2.69 25.08
C ARG A 24 -1.50 -1.62 24.27
N CYS A 25 -0.76 -0.68 23.71
CA CYS A 25 -1.32 0.45 22.97
C CYS A 25 -2.08 0.00 21.73
N GLU A 26 -3.21 0.65 21.47
CA GLU A 26 -3.96 0.49 20.24
C GLU A 26 -3.34 1.36 19.15
N CYS A 27 -2.77 0.73 18.12
CA CYS A 27 -2.15 1.45 17.01
C CYS A 27 -3.18 2.26 16.21
N ARG A 28 -2.75 3.40 15.65
CA ARG A 28 -3.51 4.01 14.56
C ARG A 28 -3.48 3.10 13.33
N LYS A 29 -4.43 3.30 12.41
CA LYS A 29 -4.60 2.44 11.23
C LYS A 29 -3.37 2.38 10.33
N GLU A 30 -2.51 3.39 10.35
CA GLU A 30 -1.29 3.49 9.56
C GLU A 30 -0.15 2.60 10.09
N PHE A 31 -0.28 2.08 11.32
CA PHE A 31 0.76 1.31 12.00
C PHE A 31 0.29 -0.11 12.31
N THR A 32 1.23 -1.05 12.29
CA THR A 32 0.98 -2.46 12.52
C THR A 32 0.95 -2.76 14.02
N PRO A 33 -0.14 -3.35 14.55
CA PRO A 33 -0.13 -3.94 15.87
C PRO A 33 0.92 -5.06 15.96
N PRO A 34 1.50 -5.28 17.14
CA PRO A 34 1.00 -4.77 18.41
C PRO A 34 1.86 -3.67 19.05
N ASN A 35 2.97 -3.29 18.42
CA ASN A 35 3.91 -2.31 18.96
C ASN A 35 3.87 -0.96 18.21
N CYS A 36 3.13 -0.88 17.10
CA CYS A 36 3.06 0.31 16.26
C CYS A 36 4.42 0.76 15.69
N ASP A 37 5.35 -0.20 15.54
CA ASP A 37 6.75 0.02 15.15
C ASP A 37 7.02 -0.17 13.65
N LYS A 38 5.96 -0.39 12.87
CA LYS A 38 5.99 -0.60 11.42
C LYS A 38 4.74 -0.04 10.78
N CYS A 39 4.81 0.35 9.52
CA CYS A 39 3.62 0.71 8.76
C CYS A 39 2.71 -0.50 8.56
N SER A 40 1.41 -0.26 8.51
CA SER A 40 0.40 -1.26 8.17
C SER A 40 0.39 -1.55 6.67
N PHE A 41 -0.34 -2.60 6.29
CA PHE A 41 -0.51 -2.96 4.89
C PHE A 41 -1.09 -1.79 4.09
N GLY A 42 -0.46 -1.45 2.96
CA GLY A 42 -0.85 -0.30 2.15
C GLY A 42 -0.24 1.03 2.60
N TYR A 43 0.70 1.03 3.55
CA TYR A 43 1.48 2.20 3.98
C TYR A 43 2.99 1.93 3.93
N TYR A 44 3.80 2.98 3.79
CA TYR A 44 5.27 2.93 3.73
C TYR A 44 5.91 4.16 4.40
N ASP A 45 7.24 4.24 4.52
CA ASP A 45 7.97 5.41 5.05
C ASP A 45 7.85 5.62 6.59
N TYR A 46 8.06 4.56 7.38
CA TYR A 46 8.13 4.67 8.85
C TYR A 46 9.26 5.63 9.28
N PRO A 47 9.04 6.54 10.26
CA PRO A 47 7.88 6.64 11.15
C PRO A 47 6.67 7.38 10.57
N ASN A 48 6.80 8.08 9.44
CA ASN A 48 5.75 8.92 8.88
C ASN A 48 4.83 8.16 7.92
N CYS A 49 4.31 7.00 8.34
CA CYS A 49 3.63 6.05 7.45
C CYS A 49 2.63 6.71 6.48
N LYS A 50 2.97 6.73 5.18
CA LYS A 50 2.19 7.33 4.08
C LYS A 50 1.44 6.25 3.31
N PRO A 51 0.23 6.53 2.80
CA PRO A 51 -0.50 5.56 1.99
C PRO A 51 0.24 5.27 0.68
N CYS A 52 0.26 4.00 0.27
CA CYS A 52 0.69 3.60 -1.07
C CYS A 52 -0.27 4.21 -2.12
N GLU A 53 0.28 4.75 -3.21
CA GLU A 53 -0.52 5.39 -4.27
C GLU A 53 -0.72 4.48 -5.49
N CYS A 54 -0.48 3.18 -5.35
CA CYS A 54 -0.55 2.21 -6.44
C CYS A 54 -1.92 2.19 -7.14
N TYR A 55 -1.91 2.12 -8.48
CA TYR A 55 -3.10 1.75 -9.24
C TYR A 55 -3.38 0.27 -9.04
N LEU A 56 -4.45 -0.06 -8.31
CA LEU A 56 -4.74 -1.44 -7.88
C LEU A 56 -4.85 -2.40 -9.07
N ASN A 57 -5.57 -2.01 -10.13
CA ASN A 57 -5.74 -2.86 -11.32
C ASN A 57 -4.46 -2.97 -12.18
N GLY A 58 -3.44 -2.16 -11.89
CA GLY A 58 -2.14 -2.19 -12.55
C GLY A 58 -1.03 -2.79 -11.70
N THR A 59 -1.31 -3.29 -10.49
CA THR A 59 -0.30 -3.71 -9.50
C THR A 59 -0.48 -5.18 -9.11
N ARG A 60 0.61 -5.93 -8.93
CA ARG A 60 0.55 -7.37 -8.60
C ARG A 60 0.11 -7.69 -7.16
N ASN A 61 0.58 -6.93 -6.17
CA ASN A 61 0.45 -7.32 -4.75
C ASN A 61 -0.23 -6.27 -3.86
N LEU A 62 -0.76 -5.18 -4.43
CA LEU A 62 -1.36 -4.02 -3.73
C LEU A 62 -0.48 -3.32 -2.66
N GLN A 63 0.70 -3.87 -2.38
CA GLN A 63 1.71 -3.34 -1.48
C GLN A 63 2.79 -2.61 -2.29
N CYS A 64 3.17 -1.43 -1.81
CA CYS A 64 4.32 -0.69 -2.31
C CYS A 64 5.59 -1.01 -1.51
N SER A 65 6.74 -0.72 -2.10
CA SER A 65 8.04 -0.77 -1.46
C SER A 65 8.04 0.08 -0.19
N VAL A 66 8.59 -0.48 0.89
CA VAL A 66 8.61 0.18 2.21
C VAL A 66 9.52 1.42 2.24
N TYR A 67 10.44 1.56 1.28
CA TYR A 67 11.46 2.60 1.26
C TYR A 67 11.04 3.84 0.46
N ASP A 68 10.43 3.65 -0.69
CA ASP A 68 10.14 4.72 -1.65
C ASP A 68 8.70 4.74 -2.12
N GLY A 69 7.89 3.74 -1.75
CA GLY A 69 6.50 3.63 -2.17
C GLY A 69 6.31 3.19 -3.62
N GLU A 70 7.34 2.61 -4.26
CA GLU A 70 7.22 2.06 -5.62
C GLU A 70 6.38 0.78 -5.66
N CYS A 71 5.53 0.66 -6.67
CA CYS A 71 4.59 -0.44 -6.85
C CYS A 71 5.10 -1.45 -7.87
N THR A 72 4.87 -2.75 -7.61
CA THR A 72 5.18 -3.79 -8.61
C THR A 72 4.10 -3.84 -9.68
N CYS A 73 4.36 -3.25 -10.84
CA CYS A 73 3.38 -3.17 -11.92
C CYS A 73 3.16 -4.50 -12.66
N LEU A 74 1.93 -4.64 -13.17
CA LEU A 74 1.58 -5.65 -14.17
C LEU A 74 2.27 -5.33 -15.51
N PRO A 75 2.46 -6.33 -16.40
CA PRO A 75 3.30 -6.17 -17.59
C PRO A 75 2.92 -5.02 -18.54
N ASN A 76 1.65 -4.63 -18.60
CA ASN A 76 1.14 -3.56 -19.45
C ASN A 76 1.08 -2.18 -18.75
N PHE A 77 1.41 -2.12 -17.47
CA PHE A 77 1.45 -0.89 -16.67
C PHE A 77 2.88 -0.53 -16.27
N GLY A 78 3.10 0.75 -15.98
CA GLY A 78 4.40 1.29 -15.62
C GLY A 78 4.31 2.57 -14.80
N GLY A 79 5.48 3.17 -14.54
CA GLY A 79 5.65 4.27 -13.62
C GLY A 79 5.65 3.81 -12.16
N LYS A 80 6.08 4.70 -11.26
CA LYS A 80 6.25 4.41 -9.83
C LYS A 80 5.00 3.84 -9.16
N TYR A 81 3.82 4.26 -9.64
CA TYR A 81 2.52 3.92 -9.08
C TYR A 81 1.66 3.05 -10.01
N CYS A 82 2.21 2.53 -11.11
CA CYS A 82 1.45 1.76 -12.10
C CYS A 82 0.26 2.53 -12.73
N LYS A 83 0.34 3.87 -12.73
CA LYS A 83 -0.67 4.81 -13.24
C LYS A 83 -0.41 5.23 -14.69
N GLU A 84 0.51 4.55 -15.34
CA GLU A 84 0.90 4.80 -16.72
C GLU A 84 0.94 3.48 -17.47
N CYS A 85 0.84 3.51 -18.79
CA CYS A 85 1.04 2.29 -19.58
C CYS A 85 2.53 2.02 -19.76
N ALA A 86 2.92 0.75 -19.72
CA ALA A 86 4.26 0.33 -20.07
C ALA A 86 4.59 0.69 -21.53
N PRO A 87 5.87 0.78 -21.92
CA PRO A 87 6.25 1.04 -23.30
C PRO A 87 5.52 0.13 -24.30
N SER A 88 5.02 0.71 -25.38
CA SER A 88 4.20 0.05 -26.42
C SER A 88 2.76 -0.32 -26.05
N PHE A 89 2.28 0.04 -24.85
CA PHE A 89 0.87 -0.02 -24.47
C PHE A 89 0.27 1.38 -24.39
N TYR A 90 -1.03 1.51 -24.65
CA TYR A 90 -1.73 2.80 -24.73
C TYR A 90 -3.16 2.68 -24.19
N ASN A 91 -3.84 3.82 -24.04
CA ASN A 91 -5.24 3.88 -23.60
C ASN A 91 -5.44 3.41 -22.14
N PHE A 92 -4.78 4.09 -21.19
CA PHE A 92 -5.06 3.92 -19.76
C PHE A 92 -6.55 4.20 -19.48
N PRO A 93 -7.26 3.43 -18.63
CA PRO A 93 -6.74 2.40 -17.70
C PRO A 93 -6.56 1.00 -18.30
N GLU A 94 -6.92 0.76 -19.56
CA GLU A 94 -6.89 -0.58 -20.16
C GLU A 94 -5.48 -1.03 -20.57
N CYS A 95 -4.64 -0.07 -20.99
CA CYS A 95 -3.26 -0.31 -21.43
C CYS A 95 -3.15 -1.49 -22.40
N THR A 96 -3.65 -1.31 -23.62
CA THR A 96 -3.67 -2.32 -24.69
C THR A 96 -2.60 -2.05 -25.74
N ARG A 97 -2.13 -3.09 -26.45
CA ARG A 97 -1.19 -2.93 -27.58
C ARG A 97 -1.95 -2.52 -28.84
N LYS A 98 -1.45 -1.51 -29.56
CA LYS A 98 -1.99 -1.10 -30.86
C LYS A 98 -2.05 -2.23 -31.90
N TYR A 99 -1.10 -3.17 -31.87
CA TYR A 99 -1.02 -4.28 -32.84
C TYR A 99 -1.94 -5.48 -32.54
N ALA A 100 -2.63 -5.51 -31.40
CA ALA A 100 -3.58 -6.59 -31.09
C ALA A 100 -4.88 -6.51 -31.93
N PHE A 101 -5.12 -5.39 -32.61
CA PHE A 101 -6.27 -5.21 -33.51
C PHE A 101 -6.02 -5.68 -34.95
N PHE A 102 -4.78 -5.68 -35.44
CA PHE A 102 -4.49 -6.09 -36.83
C PHE A 102 -4.43 -7.61 -37.03
N ASN A 103 -4.17 -8.40 -35.98
CA ASN A 103 -4.07 -9.86 -36.09
C ASN A 103 -5.37 -10.61 -35.80
N ARG A 104 -6.52 -9.93 -35.63
CA ARG A 104 -7.85 -10.59 -35.55
C ARG A 104 -8.67 -10.49 -36.84
N GLN A 105 -8.11 -9.94 -37.93
CA GLN A 105 -8.79 -9.90 -39.23
C GLN A 105 -8.12 -10.73 -40.34
N PHE A 106 -7.02 -11.41 -40.05
CA PHE A 106 -6.35 -12.32 -41.01
C PHE A 106 -5.88 -13.59 -40.31
N GLN A 107 -6.81 -14.32 -39.72
CA GLN A 107 -6.63 -15.73 -39.43
C GLN A 107 -7.28 -16.48 -40.60
N ASP A 108 -6.52 -16.62 -41.68
CA ASP A 108 -6.79 -17.66 -42.69
C ASP A 108 -6.66 -19.04 -42.04
#